data_AF-A0A4W3H2F0-F1
#
_entry.id   AF-A0A4W3H2F0-F1
#
_cell.length_a   1.000
_cell.length_b   1.000
_cell.length_c   1.000
_cell.angle_alpha   90.00
_cell.angle_beta   90.00
_cell.angle_gamma   90.00
#
_symmetry.space_group_name_H-M   'P 1'
#
loop_
_entity.id
_entity.type
_entity.pdbx_description
1 polymer ?
#
loop_
_entity_poly.entity_id
_entity_poly.type
_entity_poly.pdbx_seq_one_letter_code
_entity_poly.pdbx_strand_id
1 'polypeptide(L)'
;MPRINKTIVLTLLVVTSSVFLLFQLYYYKQYFVSKNGSNLSDLKASYDVEDSVHWKVVKKFLKMVSIQNVPLYLIDPLVLGRLNENQRQQSTSSSGLKCKYLCFPREFTTFALLDKFWKNNASLKKAAEKEGFEWMELHGKDPRLAGMDGLSGTEIPLHCIFKMQNHAIHLVVFYERSGNYLWHGQLRLKQNADRKFVPFRKLHFGHHPGAYDKPELRLASIDGLEIHIPKKITHFLDEVSQSKFIECRYKEARAFYQLYPDDTSQEATEFRKKAKNLLQLAVKTLNGLRIPFWLSSGTCLGWFRQCSIIPYSKDVDLGILCPVPLCGSS
;
A
#
# COMPACT_ATOMS: atom_id res chain seq x y z
N MET A 1 -18.93 1.28 -62.30
CA MET A 1 -18.04 1.43 -61.13
C MET A 1 -17.56 2.87 -61.05
N PRO A 2 -17.91 3.66 -60.01
CA PRO A 2 -17.50 5.05 -59.96
C PRO A 2 -15.98 5.13 -59.72
N ARG A 3 -15.27 5.87 -60.58
CA ARG A 3 -13.84 6.16 -60.42
C ARG A 3 -13.67 7.10 -59.23
N ILE A 4 -13.33 6.53 -58.08
CA ILE A 4 -13.01 7.29 -56.88
C ILE A 4 -11.75 8.12 -57.18
N ASN A 5 -11.87 9.43 -57.03
CA ASN A 5 -10.76 10.36 -57.25
C ASN A 5 -9.71 10.16 -56.16
N LYS A 6 -8.58 9.54 -56.53
CA LYS A 6 -7.48 9.17 -55.62
C LYS A 6 -6.94 10.37 -54.85
N THR A 7 -6.96 11.56 -55.44
CA THR A 7 -6.51 12.79 -54.79
C THR A 7 -7.43 13.18 -53.63
N ILE A 8 -8.75 13.06 -53.82
CA ILE A 8 -9.73 13.37 -52.76
C ILE A 8 -9.59 12.39 -51.59
N VAL A 9 -9.38 11.10 -51.88
CA VAL A 9 -9.16 10.08 -50.84
C VAL A 9 -7.88 10.35 -50.07
N LEU A 10 -6.79 10.70 -50.77
CA LEU A 10 -5.51 11.01 -50.13
C LEU A 10 -5.62 12.25 -49.23
N THR A 11 -6.28 13.31 -49.71
CA THR A 11 -6.52 14.51 -48.89
C THR A 11 -7.37 14.20 -47.66
N LEU A 12 -8.43 13.39 -47.81
CA LEU A 12 -9.26 12.97 -46.68
C LEU A 12 -8.47 12.16 -45.65
N LEU A 13 -7.60 11.26 -46.08
CA LEU A 13 -6.74 10.47 -45.19
C LEU A 13 -5.72 11.32 -44.45
N VAL A 14 -5.10 12.30 -45.13
CA VAL A 14 -4.14 13.22 -44.49
C VAL A 14 -4.84 14.11 -43.48
N VAL A 15 -6.02 14.63 -43.80
CA VAL A 15 -6.81 15.47 -42.88
C VAL A 15 -7.27 14.65 -41.67
N THR A 16 -7.82 13.45 -41.88
CA THR A 16 -8.27 12.60 -40.76
C THR A 16 -7.11 12.14 -39.88
N SER A 17 -5.97 11.78 -40.47
CA SER A 17 -4.76 11.44 -39.72
C SER A 17 -4.23 12.63 -38.90
N SER A 18 -4.23 13.83 -39.48
CA SER A 18 -3.79 15.05 -38.80
C SER A 18 -4.71 15.42 -37.62
N VAL A 19 -6.03 15.30 -37.80
CA VAL A 19 -7.02 15.50 -36.73
C VAL A 19 -6.84 14.47 -35.62
N PHE A 20 -6.60 13.20 -35.97
CA PHE A 20 -6.36 12.14 -34.99
C PHE A 20 -5.08 12.39 -34.19
N LEU A 21 -3.99 12.82 -34.84
CA LEU A 21 -2.74 13.19 -34.18
C LEU A 21 -2.94 14.36 -33.21
N LEU A 22 -3.69 15.39 -33.61
CA LEU A 22 -4.02 16.52 -32.72
C LEU A 22 -4.84 16.06 -31.51
N PHE A 23 -5.76 15.11 -31.70
CA PHE A 23 -6.54 14.52 -30.62
C PHE A 23 -5.66 13.71 -29.66
N GLN A 24 -4.72 12.93 -30.18
CA GLN A 24 -3.74 12.19 -29.39
C GLN A 24 -2.80 13.12 -28.62
N LEU A 25 -2.32 14.20 -29.23
CA LEU A 25 -1.48 15.21 -28.57
C LEU A 25 -2.26 15.98 -27.51
N TYR A 26 -3.51 16.31 -27.76
CA TYR A 26 -4.40 16.94 -26.77
C TYR A 26 -4.62 16.02 -25.57
N TYR A 27 -4.96 14.75 -25.80
CA TYR A 27 -5.12 13.76 -24.72
C TYR A 27 -3.81 13.47 -23.99
N TYR A 28 -2.70 13.38 -24.71
CA TYR A 28 -1.37 13.20 -24.11
C TYR A 28 -1.02 14.39 -23.22
N LYS A 29 -1.25 15.63 -23.69
CA LYS A 29 -1.09 16.85 -22.89
C LYS A 29 -2.02 16.84 -21.68
N GLN A 30 -3.30 16.48 -21.84
CA GLN A 30 -4.24 16.44 -20.71
C GLN A 30 -3.87 15.35 -19.69
N TYR A 31 -3.40 14.20 -20.14
CA TYR A 31 -2.92 13.10 -19.29
C TYR A 31 -1.63 13.49 -18.56
N PHE A 32 -0.67 14.11 -19.25
CA PHE A 32 0.56 14.60 -18.64
C PHE A 32 0.33 15.80 -17.71
N VAL A 33 -0.57 16.73 -18.05
CA VAL A 33 -0.98 17.85 -17.18
C VAL A 33 -1.83 17.35 -16.01
N SER A 34 -2.61 16.28 -16.15
CA SER A 34 -3.28 15.65 -15.01
C SER A 34 -2.30 14.89 -14.10
N LYS A 35 -1.18 14.40 -14.64
CA LYS A 35 -0.16 13.64 -13.89
C LYS A 35 0.92 14.54 -13.29
N ASN A 36 1.25 15.66 -13.93
CA ASN A 36 2.31 16.60 -13.52
C ASN A 36 1.81 18.02 -13.19
N GLY A 37 0.59 18.39 -13.59
CA GLY A 37 0.09 19.77 -13.62
C GLY A 37 -0.94 20.14 -12.55
N SER A 38 -1.20 19.26 -11.57
CA SER A 38 -2.01 19.63 -10.39
C SER A 38 -1.17 19.93 -9.14
N ASN A 39 0.15 20.08 -9.24
CA ASN A 39 1.00 20.31 -8.06
C ASN A 39 2.25 21.21 -8.23
N LEU A 40 2.49 21.86 -9.38
CA LEU A 40 3.77 22.57 -9.60
C LEU A 40 3.70 24.10 -9.62
N SER A 41 2.53 24.72 -9.82
CA SER A 41 2.43 26.18 -10.00
C SER A 41 1.97 27.00 -8.78
N ASP A 42 1.48 26.38 -7.70
CA ASP A 42 1.11 27.08 -6.45
C ASP A 42 2.21 27.06 -5.36
N LEU A 43 3.41 26.55 -5.69
CA LEU A 43 4.48 26.23 -4.74
C LEU A 43 5.36 27.43 -4.30
N LYS A 44 4.86 28.66 -4.38
CA LYS A 44 5.59 29.87 -3.92
C LYS A 44 4.92 30.62 -2.76
N ALA A 45 3.90 30.05 -2.11
CA ALA A 45 3.43 30.56 -0.83
C ALA A 45 4.30 29.98 0.30
N SER A 46 5.08 30.83 0.95
CA SER A 46 5.79 30.50 2.19
C SER A 46 4.76 30.35 3.32
N TYR A 47 4.24 29.15 3.54
CA TYR A 47 3.32 28.89 4.65
C TYR A 47 4.08 28.89 5.98
N ASP A 48 3.67 29.76 6.89
CA ASP A 48 4.07 29.66 8.29
C ASP A 48 3.48 28.37 8.89
N VAL A 49 4.27 27.67 9.70
CA VAL A 49 3.88 26.40 10.34
C VAL A 49 2.65 26.61 11.21
N GLU A 50 2.59 27.75 11.90
CA GLU A 50 1.53 28.06 12.85
C GLU A 50 0.21 28.48 12.19
N ASP A 51 0.17 28.77 10.89
CA ASP A 51 -1.09 29.07 10.20
C ASP A 51 -1.71 27.85 9.53
N SER A 52 -0.95 26.78 9.35
CA SER A 52 -1.46 25.58 8.68
C SER A 52 -2.44 24.79 9.54
N VAL A 53 -3.69 24.75 9.07
CA VAL A 53 -4.75 23.89 9.62
C VAL A 53 -4.31 22.42 9.63
N HIS A 54 -3.65 21.95 8.56
CA HIS A 54 -3.22 20.56 8.43
C HIS A 54 -2.19 20.18 9.50
N TRP A 55 -1.16 21.02 9.68
CA TRP A 55 -0.14 20.79 10.70
C TRP A 55 -0.71 20.86 12.11
N LYS A 56 -1.62 21.82 12.39
CA LYS A 56 -2.33 21.90 13.68
C LYS A 56 -3.08 20.61 14.00
N VAL A 57 -3.81 20.06 13.02
CA VAL A 57 -4.54 18.78 13.18
C VAL A 57 -3.57 17.63 13.46
N VAL A 58 -2.48 17.50 12.70
CA VAL A 58 -1.46 16.47 12.93
C VAL A 58 -0.82 16.62 14.31
N LYS A 59 -0.40 17.82 14.71
CA LYS A 59 0.17 18.11 16.02
C LYS A 59 -0.77 17.73 17.16
N LYS A 60 -2.06 18.08 17.04
CA LYS A 60 -3.09 17.77 18.03
C LYS A 60 -3.29 16.26 18.16
N PHE A 61 -3.36 15.56 17.02
CA PHE A 61 -3.45 14.11 16.98
C PHE A 61 -2.23 13.43 17.62
N LEU A 62 -1.01 13.83 17.26
CA LEU A 62 0.22 13.26 17.82
C LEU A 62 0.32 13.47 19.33
N LYS A 63 -0.02 14.68 19.82
CA LYS A 63 -0.06 14.98 21.25
C LYS A 63 -1.05 14.06 21.98
N MET A 64 -2.25 13.89 21.44
CA MET A 64 -3.28 13.02 21.99
C MET A 64 -2.81 11.56 22.06
N VAL A 65 -2.28 11.03 20.96
CA VAL A 65 -1.79 9.65 20.88
C VAL A 65 -0.60 9.41 21.82
N SER A 66 0.30 10.39 21.95
CA SER A 66 1.44 10.34 22.86
C SER A 66 1.00 10.24 24.32
N ILE A 67 -0.05 10.96 24.73
CA ILE A 67 -0.62 10.88 26.10
C ILE A 67 -1.17 9.47 26.36
N GLN A 68 -1.69 8.80 25.33
CA GLN A 68 -2.21 7.44 25.42
C GLN A 68 -1.10 6.36 25.28
N ASN A 69 0.17 6.75 25.15
CA ASN A 69 1.30 5.84 24.95
C ASN A 69 1.11 4.87 23.77
N VAL A 70 0.47 5.33 22.69
CA VAL A 70 0.27 4.52 21.48
C VAL A 70 1.41 4.83 20.50
N PRO A 71 2.41 3.96 20.33
CA PRO A 71 3.48 4.19 19.37
C PRO A 71 2.92 4.10 17.94
N LEU A 72 3.15 5.16 17.17
CA LEU A 72 2.84 5.21 15.75
C LEU A 72 4.07 5.63 14.95
N TYR A 73 4.01 5.38 13.64
CA TYR A 73 5.01 5.84 12.69
C TYR A 73 4.34 6.33 11.42
N LEU A 74 4.95 7.31 10.76
CA LEU A 74 4.43 7.91 9.54
C LEU A 74 4.69 6.98 8.35
N ILE A 75 3.64 6.72 7.57
CA ILE A 75 3.68 5.89 6.36
C ILE A 75 3.11 6.61 5.14
N ASP A 76 2.81 7.91 5.28
CA ASP A 76 2.25 8.72 4.21
C ASP A 76 3.21 8.80 3.01
N PRO A 77 2.85 8.24 1.83
CA PRO A 77 3.76 8.16 0.70
C PRO A 77 4.16 9.54 0.16
N LEU A 78 3.28 10.54 0.26
CA LEU A 78 3.55 11.89 -0.22
C LEU A 78 4.52 12.62 0.71
N VAL A 79 4.34 12.48 2.02
CA VAL A 79 5.29 13.05 2.99
C VAL A 79 6.65 12.38 2.89
N LEU A 80 6.67 11.05 2.90
CA LEU A 80 7.89 10.26 2.82
C LEU A 80 8.62 10.46 1.48
N GLY A 81 7.90 10.57 0.36
CA GLY A 81 8.47 10.88 -0.95
C GLY A 81 9.23 12.21 -0.95
N ARG A 82 8.61 13.27 -0.44
CA ARG A 82 9.24 14.60 -0.32
C ARG A 82 10.44 14.60 0.63
N LEU A 83 10.34 13.88 1.75
CA LEU A 83 11.48 13.70 2.67
C LEU A 83 12.66 13.03 1.96
N ASN A 84 12.40 12.00 1.16
CA ASN A 84 13.43 11.28 0.41
C ASN A 84 14.06 12.14 -0.71
N GLU A 85 13.27 12.95 -1.41
CA GLU A 85 13.76 13.91 -2.41
C GLU A 85 14.68 14.97 -1.78
N ASN A 86 14.25 15.58 -0.67
CA ASN A 86 15.05 16.59 0.03
C ASN A 86 16.32 16.01 0.67
N GLN A 87 16.30 14.74 1.10
CA GLN A 87 17.52 14.07 1.57
C GLN A 87 18.56 13.86 0.45
N ARG A 88 18.10 13.67 -0.79
CA ARG A 88 18.96 13.50 -1.98
C ARG A 88 19.49 14.85 -2.50
N GLN A 89 18.71 15.91 -2.34
CA GLN A 89 19.09 17.28 -2.68
C GLN A 89 19.82 17.94 -1.50
N GLN A 90 21.06 17.50 -1.23
CA GLN A 90 21.94 18.25 -0.33
C GLN A 90 22.22 19.64 -0.91
N SER A 91 21.58 20.69 -0.39
CA SER A 91 22.19 22.03 -0.32
C SER A 91 21.35 23.08 0.43
N THR A 92 22.09 23.80 1.27
CA THR A 92 21.97 25.23 1.63
C THR A 92 20.69 25.74 2.32
N SER A 93 20.85 25.93 3.63
CA SER A 93 20.57 27.17 4.38
C SER A 93 19.24 27.91 4.11
N SER A 94 18.37 27.89 5.11
CA SER A 94 17.89 29.14 5.74
C SER A 94 17.21 28.81 7.07
N SER A 95 17.71 29.38 8.15
CA SER A 95 17.12 29.36 9.48
C SER A 95 15.79 30.11 9.48
N GLY A 96 14.71 29.37 9.30
CA GLY A 96 13.34 29.81 9.52
C GLY A 96 12.44 28.58 9.61
N LEU A 97 11.48 28.60 10.54
CA LEU A 97 10.43 27.59 10.72
C LEU A 97 9.46 27.59 9.52
N LYS A 98 9.97 27.35 8.30
CA LYS A 98 9.15 27.19 7.11
C LYS A 98 8.69 25.74 7.04
N CYS A 99 7.38 25.54 6.97
CA CYS A 99 6.81 24.21 6.91
C CYS A 99 7.02 23.56 5.54
N LYS A 100 7.60 22.36 5.50
CA LYS A 100 8.05 21.71 4.26
C LYS A 100 7.30 20.42 3.93
N TYR A 101 6.62 19.80 4.88
CA TYR A 101 6.18 18.42 4.72
C TYR A 101 4.73 18.17 5.10
N LEU A 102 4.26 18.70 6.23
CA LEU A 102 2.95 18.44 6.84
C LEU A 102 1.96 19.60 6.65
N CYS A 103 2.43 20.81 6.39
CA CYS A 103 1.54 21.96 6.19
C CYS A 103 0.89 22.05 4.81
N PHE A 104 1.39 21.30 3.83
CA PHE A 104 0.84 21.33 2.48
C PHE A 104 -0.64 20.91 2.48
N PRO A 105 -1.49 21.65 1.75
CA PRO A 105 -2.90 21.32 1.60
C PRO A 105 -3.10 19.88 1.12
N ARG A 106 -3.79 19.08 1.92
CA ARG A 106 -4.13 17.69 1.60
C ARG A 106 -5.30 17.19 2.45
N GLU A 107 -6.02 16.20 1.95
CA GLU A 107 -7.12 15.61 2.71
C GLU A 107 -6.63 14.68 3.82
N PHE A 108 -5.53 13.95 3.62
CA PHE A 108 -5.09 12.91 4.54
C PHE A 108 -3.62 13.01 4.95
N THR A 109 -3.34 12.69 6.22
CA THR A 109 -2.00 12.29 6.66
C THR A 109 -2.07 10.85 7.19
N THR A 110 -1.20 9.97 6.70
CA THR A 110 -1.29 8.54 7.02
C THR A 110 -0.23 8.07 8.03
N PHE A 111 -0.68 7.45 9.11
CA PHE A 111 0.15 6.80 10.13
C PHE A 111 -0.16 5.31 10.23
N ALA A 112 0.79 4.57 10.77
CA ALA A 112 0.69 3.16 11.05
C ALA A 112 0.90 2.88 12.53
N LEU A 113 0.26 1.82 13.02
CA LEU A 113 0.56 1.21 14.31
C LEU A 113 0.61 -0.31 14.20
N LEU A 114 1.24 -0.96 15.16
CA LEU A 114 1.16 -2.42 15.31
C LEU A 114 -0.01 -2.79 16.21
N ASP A 115 -0.76 -3.82 15.83
CA ASP A 115 -1.95 -4.31 16.52
C ASP A 115 -1.76 -4.52 18.03
N LYS A 116 -0.58 -5.01 18.44
CA LYS A 116 -0.22 -5.20 19.85
C LYS A 116 -0.31 -3.93 20.71
N PHE A 117 -0.29 -2.75 20.10
CA PHE A 117 -0.44 -1.45 20.76
C PHE A 117 -1.87 -0.91 20.70
N TRP A 118 -2.77 -1.56 19.97
CA TRP A 118 -4.19 -1.20 19.88
C TRP A 118 -5.04 -1.80 21.01
N LYS A 119 -4.50 -1.83 22.23
CA LYS A 119 -5.13 -2.52 23.38
C LYS A 119 -6.13 -1.65 24.17
N ASN A 120 -6.12 -0.33 23.98
CA ASN A 120 -7.01 0.60 24.68
C ASN A 120 -7.61 1.64 23.71
N ASN A 121 -8.25 1.18 22.64
CA ASN A 121 -8.85 2.07 21.64
C ASN A 121 -9.99 2.93 22.22
N ALA A 122 -10.67 2.48 23.28
CA ALA A 122 -11.76 3.21 23.92
C ALA A 122 -11.31 4.53 24.56
N SER A 123 -10.14 4.56 25.23
CA SER A 123 -9.60 5.80 25.79
C SER A 123 -9.16 6.77 24.70
N LEU A 124 -8.56 6.26 23.62
CA LEU A 124 -8.13 7.06 22.48
C LEU A 124 -9.32 7.71 21.76
N LYS A 125 -10.42 6.97 21.57
CA LYS A 125 -11.66 7.47 20.96
C LYS A 125 -12.28 8.61 21.78
N LYS A 126 -12.40 8.42 23.10
CA LYS A 126 -12.89 9.47 24.01
C LYS A 126 -11.98 10.70 24.02
N ALA A 127 -10.65 10.49 23.98
CA ALA A 127 -9.69 11.58 23.88
C ALA A 127 -9.83 12.33 22.54
N ALA A 128 -10.06 11.61 21.45
CA ALA A 128 -10.26 12.19 20.13
C ALA A 128 -11.51 13.08 20.09
N GLU A 129 -12.64 12.61 20.61
CA GLU A 129 -13.87 13.39 20.73
C GLU A 129 -13.67 14.65 21.58
N LYS A 130 -12.99 14.53 22.73
CA LYS A 130 -12.66 15.68 23.60
C LYS A 130 -11.79 16.71 22.90
N GLU A 131 -10.85 16.25 22.08
CA GLU A 131 -10.01 17.10 21.25
C GLU A 131 -10.76 17.64 20.02
N GLY A 132 -12.01 17.22 19.77
CA GLY A 132 -12.86 17.71 18.67
C GLY A 132 -12.69 16.94 17.36
N PHE A 133 -12.12 15.74 17.39
CA PHE A 133 -12.08 14.85 16.23
C PHE A 133 -13.38 14.04 16.14
N GLU A 134 -13.95 14.03 14.94
CA GLU A 134 -14.85 12.95 14.54
C GLU A 134 -14.00 11.72 14.21
N TRP A 135 -14.48 10.51 14.51
CA TRP A 135 -13.71 9.30 14.20
C TRP A 135 -14.57 8.17 13.66
N MET A 136 -13.95 7.31 12.85
CA MET A 136 -14.55 6.11 12.30
C MET A 136 -13.56 4.95 12.37
N GLU A 137 -13.98 3.82 12.94
CA GLU A 137 -13.20 2.58 12.99
C GLU A 137 -13.78 1.56 12.01
N LEU A 138 -12.92 1.02 11.16
CA LEU A 138 -13.27 0.10 10.09
C LEU A 138 -12.69 -1.25 10.41
N HIS A 139 -13.59 -2.23 10.52
CA HIS A 139 -13.25 -3.59 10.88
C HIS A 139 -13.29 -4.52 9.67
N GLY A 140 -12.60 -5.64 9.79
CA GLY A 140 -12.70 -6.75 8.86
C GLY A 140 -12.30 -8.05 9.51
N LYS A 141 -12.40 -9.14 8.77
CA LYS A 141 -12.09 -10.48 9.27
C LYS A 141 -10.60 -10.61 9.59
N ASP A 142 -10.29 -11.26 10.71
CA ASP A 142 -8.91 -11.61 11.05
C ASP A 142 -8.37 -12.70 10.11
N PRO A 143 -7.40 -12.40 9.23
CA PRO A 143 -6.82 -13.39 8.33
C PRO A 143 -5.94 -14.42 9.05
N ARG A 144 -5.51 -14.16 10.31
CA ARG A 144 -4.70 -15.10 11.11
C ARG A 144 -5.53 -16.29 11.60
N LEU A 145 -6.84 -16.09 11.71
CA LEU A 145 -7.82 -17.13 12.04
C LEU A 145 -8.48 -17.72 10.78
N ALA A 146 -8.19 -17.16 9.61
CA ALA A 146 -8.67 -17.71 8.35
C ALA A 146 -7.92 -19.01 8.05
N GLY A 147 -8.67 -20.10 7.92
CA GLY A 147 -8.15 -21.43 7.70
C GLY A 147 -9.20 -22.35 7.09
N MET A 148 -8.79 -23.59 6.81
CA MET A 148 -9.66 -24.62 6.24
C MET A 148 -10.90 -24.90 7.11
N ASP A 149 -10.76 -24.78 8.43
CA ASP A 149 -11.81 -25.05 9.43
C ASP A 149 -12.88 -23.96 9.50
N GLY A 150 -12.68 -22.83 8.82
CA GLY A 150 -13.71 -21.80 8.69
C GLY A 150 -14.01 -21.02 9.97
N LEU A 151 -13.10 -21.02 10.96
CA LEU A 151 -13.18 -20.22 12.20
C LEU A 151 -13.10 -18.69 11.97
N SER A 152 -13.40 -18.21 10.76
CA SER A 152 -13.46 -16.79 10.41
C SER A 152 -14.70 -16.15 11.07
N GLY A 153 -14.56 -15.70 12.31
CA GLY A 153 -15.63 -15.02 13.04
C GLY A 153 -15.21 -13.68 13.63
N THR A 154 -13.97 -13.54 14.08
CA THR A 154 -13.54 -12.35 14.79
C THR A 154 -13.26 -11.20 13.81
N GLU A 155 -14.00 -10.10 13.98
CA GLU A 155 -13.68 -8.83 13.36
C GLU A 155 -12.58 -8.12 14.15
N ILE A 156 -11.55 -7.65 13.44
CA ILE A 156 -10.43 -6.88 13.97
C ILE A 156 -10.41 -5.48 13.35
N PRO A 157 -9.91 -4.45 14.07
CA PRO A 157 -9.82 -3.09 13.55
C PRO A 157 -8.71 -2.99 12.48
N LEU A 158 -9.06 -2.66 11.25
CA LEU A 158 -8.10 -2.58 10.15
C LEU A 158 -7.62 -1.15 9.91
N HIS A 159 -8.54 -0.19 10.00
CA HIS A 159 -8.26 1.22 9.78
C HIS A 159 -9.07 2.07 10.75
N CYS A 160 -8.48 3.16 11.21
CA CYS A 160 -9.17 4.23 11.92
C CYS A 160 -8.98 5.54 11.19
N ILE A 161 -10.02 6.36 11.14
CA ILE A 161 -9.98 7.67 10.49
C ILE A 161 -10.38 8.69 11.54
N PHE A 162 -9.54 9.69 11.77
CA PHE A 162 -9.80 10.80 12.69
C PHE A 162 -9.88 12.08 11.88
N LYS A 163 -11.06 12.66 11.76
CA LYS A 163 -11.34 13.84 10.96
C LYS A 163 -11.51 15.05 11.85
N MET A 164 -10.89 16.15 11.46
CA MET A 164 -11.09 17.45 12.10
C MET A 164 -11.00 18.54 11.03
N GLN A 165 -12.05 19.37 10.95
CA GLN A 165 -12.17 20.39 9.91
C GLN A 165 -12.03 19.74 8.50
N ASN A 166 -11.12 20.25 7.66
CA ASN A 166 -10.90 19.76 6.29
C ASN A 166 -9.71 18.79 6.17
N HIS A 167 -9.22 18.23 7.27
CA HIS A 167 -8.12 17.28 7.27
C HIS A 167 -8.45 16.03 8.07
N ALA A 168 -8.00 14.87 7.61
CA ALA A 168 -8.20 13.60 8.26
C ALA A 168 -6.88 12.86 8.47
N ILE A 169 -6.74 12.22 9.63
CA ILE A 169 -5.66 11.31 9.91
C ILE A 169 -6.13 9.90 9.57
N HIS A 170 -5.44 9.23 8.65
CA HIS A 170 -5.67 7.83 8.35
C HIS A 170 -4.69 6.97 9.13
N LEU A 171 -5.22 6.17 10.05
CA LEU A 171 -4.45 5.30 10.90
C LEU A 171 -4.63 3.85 10.44
N VAL A 172 -3.56 3.24 9.95
CA VAL A 172 -3.54 1.86 9.44
C VAL A 172 -3.02 0.91 10.52
N VAL A 173 -3.79 -0.14 10.82
CA VAL A 173 -3.39 -1.16 11.79
C VAL A 173 -2.65 -2.27 11.05
N PHE A 174 -1.39 -2.47 11.41
CA PHE A 174 -0.57 -3.57 10.90
C PHE A 174 -0.55 -4.73 11.87
N TYR A 175 -0.63 -5.93 11.32
CA TYR A 175 -0.64 -7.21 12.03
C TYR A 175 0.58 -8.02 11.63
N GLU A 176 1.32 -8.53 12.61
CA GLU A 176 2.39 -9.49 12.35
C GLU A 176 1.77 -10.85 11.93
N ARG A 177 2.27 -11.43 10.83
CA ARG A 177 1.86 -12.77 10.33
C ARG A 177 3.02 -13.76 10.34
N SER A 178 2.69 -15.05 10.24
CA SER A 178 3.66 -16.13 10.09
C SER A 178 4.52 -15.89 8.84
N GLY A 179 5.85 -15.85 9.01
CA GLY A 179 6.79 -15.43 7.96
C GLY A 179 7.46 -14.08 8.20
N ASN A 180 7.24 -13.44 9.36
CA ASN A 180 7.94 -12.21 9.79
C ASN A 180 7.72 -11.01 8.86
N TYR A 181 6.48 -10.83 8.40
CA TYR A 181 6.04 -9.66 7.65
C TYR A 181 4.84 -8.99 8.34
N LEU A 182 4.61 -7.73 7.98
CA LEU A 182 3.48 -6.94 8.44
C LEU A 182 2.37 -6.97 7.39
N TRP A 183 1.14 -7.20 7.83
CA TRP A 183 -0.05 -7.23 6.99
C TRP A 183 -1.01 -6.11 7.40
N HIS A 184 -1.63 -5.45 6.42
CA HIS A 184 -2.83 -4.64 6.67
C HIS A 184 -4.00 -5.12 5.81
N GLY A 185 -5.21 -4.87 6.30
CA GLY A 185 -6.43 -5.27 5.62
C GLY A 185 -6.88 -4.33 4.51
N GLN A 186 -7.92 -4.77 3.81
CA GLN A 186 -8.68 -3.94 2.89
C GLN A 186 -9.73 -3.14 3.68
N LEU A 187 -9.91 -1.88 3.30
CA LEU A 187 -10.99 -1.05 3.79
C LEU A 187 -12.31 -1.45 3.10
N ARG A 188 -13.28 -1.92 3.89
CA ARG A 188 -14.63 -2.21 3.43
C ARG A 188 -15.65 -1.47 4.28
N LEU A 189 -16.39 -0.57 3.65
CA LEU A 189 -17.47 0.15 4.33
C LEU A 189 -18.68 -0.77 4.51
N LYS A 190 -19.20 -0.84 5.74
CA LYS A 190 -20.49 -1.49 6.02
C LYS A 190 -21.62 -0.73 5.32
N GLN A 191 -22.75 -1.39 5.07
CA GLN A 191 -23.85 -0.81 4.29
C GLN A 191 -24.38 0.52 4.88
N ASN A 192 -24.38 0.63 6.20
CA ASN A 192 -24.85 1.79 6.97
C ASN A 192 -23.75 2.82 7.28
N ALA A 193 -22.51 2.63 6.81
CA ALA A 193 -21.43 3.57 7.07
C ALA A 193 -21.61 4.86 6.24
N ASP A 194 -21.29 6.01 6.84
CA ASP A 194 -21.29 7.28 6.12
C ASP A 194 -20.15 7.30 5.07
N ARG A 195 -20.53 7.11 3.81
CA ARG A 195 -19.62 7.13 2.67
C ARG A 195 -19.07 8.53 2.35
N LYS A 196 -19.67 9.59 2.90
CA LYS A 196 -19.25 10.97 2.73
C LYS A 196 -18.37 11.46 3.88
N PHE A 197 -18.12 10.62 4.89
CA PHE A 197 -17.28 10.97 6.04
C PHE A 197 -15.94 11.56 5.60
N VAL A 198 -15.26 10.88 4.67
CA VAL A 198 -14.05 11.34 3.98
C VAL A 198 -14.02 10.83 2.53
N PRO A 199 -13.22 11.40 1.61
CA PRO A 199 -13.08 10.88 0.26
C PRO A 199 -12.26 9.58 0.22
N PHE A 200 -12.85 8.45 0.64
CA PHE A 200 -12.18 7.14 0.79
C PHE A 200 -11.36 6.68 -0.42
N ARG A 201 -11.75 7.06 -1.65
CA ARG A 201 -11.04 6.70 -2.88
C ARG A 201 -9.63 7.31 -2.97
N LYS A 202 -9.36 8.40 -2.25
CA LYS A 202 -8.08 9.13 -2.21
C LYS A 202 -7.12 8.61 -1.13
N LEU A 203 -7.53 7.69 -0.26
CA LEU A 203 -6.64 7.07 0.73
C LEU A 203 -5.55 6.26 0.02
N HIS A 204 -4.30 6.32 0.47
CA HIS A 204 -3.22 5.53 -0.13
C HIS A 204 -3.25 4.05 0.27
N PHE A 205 -3.90 3.74 1.39
CA PHE A 205 -3.99 2.38 1.94
C PHE A 205 -5.44 1.94 2.05
N GLY A 206 -5.66 0.62 1.94
CA GLY A 206 -6.97 0.00 2.13
C GLY A 206 -7.73 -0.32 0.83
N HIS A 207 -7.24 0.03 -0.36
CA HIS A 207 -7.87 -0.46 -1.61
C HIS A 207 -7.75 -1.97 -1.78
N HIS A 208 -6.64 -2.54 -1.31
CA HIS A 208 -6.38 -3.97 -1.24
C HIS A 208 -5.68 -4.28 0.09
N PRO A 209 -5.69 -5.54 0.57
CA PRO A 209 -4.80 -5.92 1.66
C PRO A 209 -3.34 -5.80 1.18
N GLY A 210 -2.43 -5.53 2.10
CA GLY A 210 -1.02 -5.32 1.78
C GLY A 210 -0.11 -6.11 2.71
N ALA A 211 1.04 -6.54 2.21
CA ALA A 211 2.12 -7.17 2.97
C ALA A 211 3.43 -6.40 2.77
N TYR A 212 4.16 -6.23 3.86
CA TYR A 212 5.36 -5.40 3.94
C TYR A 212 6.40 -6.10 4.82
N ASP A 213 7.66 -5.92 4.51
CA ASP A 213 8.74 -6.23 5.42
C ASP A 213 8.61 -5.38 6.69
N LYS A 214 9.09 -5.91 7.81
CA LYS A 214 9.08 -5.18 9.07
C LYS A 214 10.09 -4.03 8.99
N PRO A 215 9.67 -2.75 8.96
CA PRO A 215 10.60 -1.66 8.80
C PRO A 215 11.34 -1.41 10.12
N GLU A 216 12.64 -1.16 10.03
CA GLU A 216 13.34 -0.48 11.11
C GLU A 216 12.91 0.99 11.15
N LEU A 217 12.58 1.47 12.33
CA LEU A 217 12.13 2.85 12.53
C LEU A 217 13.27 3.73 13.06
N ARG A 218 13.19 5.03 12.74
CA ARG A 218 14.01 6.07 13.35
C ARG A 218 13.14 7.27 13.71
N LEU A 219 13.50 7.97 14.77
CA LEU A 219 12.89 9.26 15.09
C LEU A 219 13.40 10.32 14.11
N ALA A 220 12.51 11.20 13.65
CA ALA A 220 12.84 12.31 12.77
C ALA A 220 12.02 13.55 13.16
N SER A 221 12.66 14.72 13.10
CA SER A 221 11.97 16.01 13.24
C SER A 221 11.41 16.44 11.90
N ILE A 222 10.08 16.43 11.77
CA ILE A 222 9.35 16.81 10.55
C ILE A 222 8.49 18.03 10.89
N ASP A 223 8.87 19.19 10.35
CA ASP A 223 8.22 20.48 10.63
C ASP A 223 8.05 20.75 12.15
N GLY A 224 9.11 20.47 12.91
CA GLY A 224 9.15 20.66 14.37
C GLY A 224 8.38 19.61 15.19
N LEU A 225 7.88 18.55 14.54
CA LEU A 225 7.23 17.42 15.20
C LEU A 225 8.14 16.20 15.19
N GLU A 226 8.36 15.59 16.36
CA GLU A 226 9.12 14.36 16.49
C GLU A 226 8.24 13.15 16.13
N ILE A 227 8.59 12.48 15.03
CA ILE A 227 7.78 11.42 14.43
C ILE A 227 8.68 10.25 14.03
N HIS A 228 8.26 9.02 14.34
CA HIS A 228 8.95 7.82 13.85
C HIS A 228 8.66 7.58 12.37
N ILE A 229 9.69 7.27 11.59
CA ILE A 229 9.60 6.97 10.16
C ILE A 229 10.44 5.74 9.78
N PRO A 230 10.15 5.05 8.68
CA PRO A 230 11.01 3.99 8.16
C PRO A 230 12.43 4.50 7.89
N LYS A 231 13.46 3.77 8.35
CA LYS A 231 14.87 4.11 8.08
C LYS A 231 15.16 4.11 6.59
N LYS A 232 14.70 3.08 5.87
CA LYS A 232 14.85 2.91 4.43
C LYS A 232 13.61 3.43 3.69
N ILE A 233 13.46 4.75 3.58
CA ILE A 233 12.27 5.38 2.98
C ILE A 233 12.03 4.89 1.54
N THR A 234 13.07 4.82 0.71
CA THR A 234 12.94 4.37 -0.68
C THR A 234 12.38 2.95 -0.76
N HIS A 235 12.90 2.02 0.05
CA HIS A 235 12.40 0.64 0.12
C HIS A 235 10.92 0.58 0.50
N PHE A 236 10.51 1.32 1.53
CA PHE A 236 9.12 1.35 1.96
C PHE A 236 8.18 1.89 0.87
N LEU A 237 8.61 2.94 0.15
CA LEU A 237 7.82 3.50 -0.96
C LEU A 237 7.71 2.53 -2.14
N ASP A 238 8.78 1.79 -2.45
CA ASP A 238 8.76 0.74 -3.47
C ASP A 238 7.78 -0.38 -3.06
N GLU A 239 7.83 -0.82 -1.81
CA GLU A 239 6.89 -1.80 -1.24
C GLU A 239 5.44 -1.35 -1.34
N VAL A 240 5.12 -0.08 -1.02
CA VAL A 240 3.74 0.45 -1.15
C VAL A 240 3.16 0.14 -2.53
N SER A 241 3.95 0.29 -3.60
CA SER A 241 3.51 0.03 -4.97
C SER A 241 3.34 -1.46 -5.34
N GLN A 242 4.00 -2.36 -4.60
CA GLN A 242 4.04 -3.81 -4.87
C GLN A 242 3.42 -4.66 -3.77
N SER A 243 2.91 -4.03 -2.71
CA SER A 243 2.48 -4.65 -1.46
C SER A 243 1.23 -5.53 -1.58
N LYS A 244 0.55 -5.54 -2.73
CA LYS A 244 -0.76 -6.19 -2.88
C LYS A 244 -0.70 -7.65 -2.43
N PHE A 245 -1.40 -7.94 -1.35
CA PHE A 245 -1.45 -9.28 -0.77
C PHE A 245 -2.58 -10.09 -1.41
N ILE A 246 -2.27 -11.33 -1.80
CA ILE A 246 -3.25 -12.28 -2.34
C ILE A 246 -3.48 -13.34 -1.27
N GLU A 247 -4.65 -13.26 -0.62
CA GLU A 247 -5.03 -14.25 0.39
C GLU A 247 -5.47 -15.57 -0.28
N CYS A 248 -5.27 -16.67 0.45
CA CYS A 248 -5.82 -17.96 0.09
C CYS A 248 -7.35 -17.91 -0.08
N ARG A 249 -7.84 -18.57 -1.12
CA ARG A 249 -9.26 -18.81 -1.35
C ARG A 249 -9.75 -20.02 -0.57
N TYR A 250 -9.84 -19.87 0.76
CA TYR A 250 -10.12 -20.99 1.67
C TYR A 250 -11.45 -21.71 1.38
N LYS A 251 -12.47 -21.01 0.87
CA LYS A 251 -13.76 -21.64 0.53
C LYS A 251 -13.60 -22.57 -0.68
N GLU A 252 -12.94 -22.11 -1.72
CA GLU A 252 -12.65 -22.85 -2.93
C GLU A 252 -11.69 -24.00 -2.67
N ALA A 253 -10.65 -23.77 -1.86
CA ALA A 253 -9.74 -24.83 -1.42
C ALA A 253 -10.49 -25.92 -0.64
N ARG A 254 -11.45 -25.56 0.23
CA ARG A 254 -12.27 -26.54 0.94
C ARG A 254 -13.12 -27.36 -0.02
N ALA A 255 -13.78 -26.71 -0.98
CA ALA A 255 -14.56 -27.41 -2.00
C ALA A 255 -13.68 -28.37 -2.83
N PHE A 256 -12.44 -27.98 -3.12
CA PHE A 256 -11.47 -28.84 -3.79
C PHE A 256 -11.15 -30.09 -2.96
N TYR A 257 -10.81 -29.94 -1.67
CA TYR A 257 -10.47 -31.09 -0.82
C TYR A 257 -11.66 -32.00 -0.49
N GLN A 258 -12.90 -31.54 -0.66
CA GLN A 258 -14.09 -32.39 -0.56
C GLN A 258 -14.17 -33.41 -1.70
N LEU A 259 -13.66 -33.07 -2.90
CA LEU A 259 -13.64 -33.95 -4.06
C LEU A 259 -12.32 -34.73 -4.18
N TYR A 260 -11.22 -34.10 -3.76
CA TYR A 260 -9.87 -34.65 -3.85
C TYR A 260 -9.22 -34.59 -2.46
N PRO A 261 -9.38 -35.63 -1.62
CA PRO A 261 -8.83 -35.65 -0.27
C PRO A 261 -7.32 -35.33 -0.25
N ASP A 262 -6.89 -34.59 0.78
CA ASP A 262 -5.48 -34.22 0.90
C ASP A 262 -4.61 -35.47 1.15
N ASP A 263 -3.46 -35.54 0.49
CA ASP A 263 -2.48 -36.58 0.75
C ASP A 263 -1.73 -36.26 2.05
N THR A 264 -2.06 -37.01 3.10
CA THR A 264 -1.50 -36.88 4.45
C THR A 264 -0.39 -37.89 4.74
N SER A 265 0.10 -38.59 3.72
CA SER A 265 1.24 -39.49 3.88
C SER A 265 2.47 -38.77 4.46
N GLN A 266 3.35 -39.55 5.10
CA GLN A 266 4.60 -39.01 5.62
C GLN A 266 5.45 -38.39 4.50
N GLU A 267 5.52 -39.04 3.34
CA GLU A 267 6.23 -38.54 2.16
C GLU A 267 5.69 -37.17 1.72
N ALA A 268 4.37 -37.02 1.58
CA ALA A 268 3.74 -35.76 1.21
C ALA A 268 4.03 -34.65 2.23
N THR A 269 3.94 -34.96 3.52
CA THR A 269 4.20 -34.01 4.60
C THR A 269 5.65 -33.56 4.64
N GLU A 270 6.58 -34.50 4.47
CA GLU A 270 8.02 -34.21 4.39
C GLU A 270 8.36 -33.38 3.15
N PHE A 271 7.78 -33.71 2.00
CA PHE A 271 7.96 -32.93 0.78
C PHE A 271 7.48 -31.49 0.96
N ARG A 272 6.26 -31.28 1.46
CA ARG A 272 5.72 -29.93 1.72
C ARG A 272 6.64 -29.14 2.67
N LYS A 273 7.20 -29.79 3.70
CA LYS A 273 8.16 -29.16 4.62
C LYS A 273 9.45 -28.74 3.90
N LYS A 274 10.06 -29.65 3.13
CA LYS A 274 11.28 -29.37 2.34
C LYS A 274 11.04 -28.26 1.32
N ALA A 275 9.92 -28.31 0.60
CA ALA A 275 9.52 -27.32 -0.38
C ALA A 275 9.32 -25.92 0.25
N LYS A 276 8.66 -25.82 1.41
CA LYS A 276 8.53 -24.56 2.15
C LYS A 276 9.88 -23.99 2.59
N ASN A 277 10.78 -24.84 3.09
CA ASN A 277 12.12 -24.41 3.48
C ASN A 277 12.93 -23.90 2.27
N LEU A 278 12.82 -24.60 1.13
CA LEU A 278 13.46 -24.18 -0.12
C LEU A 278 12.91 -22.84 -0.62
N LEU A 279 11.59 -22.65 -0.58
CA LEU A 279 10.95 -21.37 -0.92
C LEU A 279 11.43 -20.24 0.00
N GLN A 280 11.53 -20.47 1.31
CA GLN A 280 12.05 -19.47 2.25
C GLN A 280 13.51 -19.08 1.93
N LEU A 281 14.34 -20.06 1.60
CA LEU A 281 15.72 -19.80 1.17
C LEU A 281 15.76 -19.02 -0.15
N ALA A 282 14.95 -19.41 -1.14
CA ALA A 282 14.87 -18.73 -2.42
C ALA A 282 14.42 -17.26 -2.26
N VAL A 283 13.37 -17.00 -1.46
CA VAL A 283 12.90 -15.65 -1.12
C VAL A 283 14.03 -14.83 -0.51
N LYS A 284 14.73 -15.36 0.50
CA LYS A 284 15.84 -14.66 1.17
C LYS A 284 16.96 -14.32 0.17
N THR A 285 17.34 -15.27 -0.67
CA THR A 285 18.41 -15.09 -1.66
C THR A 285 18.02 -14.08 -2.74
N LEU A 286 16.86 -14.25 -3.37
CA LEU A 286 16.40 -13.40 -4.47
C LEU A 286 16.10 -11.97 -4.01
N ASN A 287 15.52 -11.79 -2.81
CA ASN A 287 15.37 -10.46 -2.19
C ASN A 287 16.74 -9.81 -1.92
N GLY A 288 17.72 -10.58 -1.43
CA GLY A 288 19.09 -10.10 -1.22
C GLY A 288 19.75 -9.62 -2.52
N LEU A 289 19.46 -10.29 -3.63
CA LEU A 289 19.93 -9.93 -4.98
C LEU A 289 19.04 -8.88 -5.68
N ARG A 290 17.92 -8.48 -5.07
CA ARG A 290 16.90 -7.60 -5.67
C ARG A 290 16.40 -8.09 -7.04
N ILE A 291 16.26 -9.41 -7.19
CA ILE A 291 15.71 -10.02 -8.39
C ILE A 291 14.21 -10.23 -8.18
N PRO A 292 13.32 -9.64 -8.99
CA PRO A 292 11.90 -9.92 -8.92
C PRO A 292 11.60 -11.39 -9.26
N PHE A 293 10.69 -12.01 -8.52
CA PHE A 293 10.28 -13.40 -8.74
C PHE A 293 8.80 -13.62 -8.39
N TRP A 294 8.24 -14.73 -8.85
CA TRP A 294 6.86 -15.13 -8.58
C TRP A 294 6.74 -16.65 -8.53
N LEU A 295 5.69 -17.15 -7.86
CA LEU A 295 5.35 -18.57 -7.95
C LEU A 295 4.96 -18.93 -9.38
N SER A 296 5.48 -20.04 -9.91
CA SER A 296 5.19 -20.50 -11.26
C SER A 296 4.56 -21.90 -11.27
N SER A 297 4.01 -22.30 -12.42
CA SER A 297 3.59 -23.68 -12.73
C SER A 297 2.82 -24.39 -11.59
N GLY A 298 3.23 -25.61 -11.22
CA GLY A 298 2.58 -26.45 -10.21
C GLY A 298 2.60 -25.84 -8.81
N THR A 299 3.63 -25.06 -8.49
CA THR A 299 3.72 -24.35 -7.21
C THR A 299 2.67 -23.24 -7.10
N CYS A 300 2.49 -22.46 -8.17
CA CYS A 300 1.45 -21.44 -8.26
C CYS A 300 0.04 -22.06 -8.24
N LEU A 301 -0.17 -23.14 -9.00
CA LEU A 301 -1.43 -23.86 -9.03
C LEU A 301 -1.82 -24.41 -7.65
N GLY A 302 -0.86 -25.00 -6.93
CA GLY A 302 -1.06 -25.50 -5.58
C GLY A 302 -1.56 -24.40 -4.63
N TRP A 303 -0.89 -23.25 -4.62
CA TRP A 303 -1.33 -22.11 -3.82
C TRP A 303 -2.73 -21.64 -4.22
N PHE A 304 -2.95 -21.40 -5.51
CA PHE A 304 -4.19 -20.82 -6.01
C PHE A 304 -5.42 -21.72 -5.80
N ARG A 305 -5.27 -23.03 -6.00
CA ARG A 305 -6.37 -24.00 -5.97
C ARG A 305 -6.65 -24.53 -4.58
N GLN A 306 -5.60 -24.91 -3.85
CA GLN A 306 -5.72 -25.74 -2.65
C GLN A 306 -4.90 -25.19 -1.47
N CYS A 307 -4.42 -23.95 -1.59
CA CYS A 307 -3.69 -23.21 -0.56
C CYS A 307 -2.53 -23.99 0.08
N SER A 308 -1.88 -24.83 -0.71
CA SER A 308 -0.81 -25.73 -0.28
C SER A 308 0.12 -26.05 -1.44
N ILE A 309 1.19 -26.78 -1.15
CA ILE A 309 2.08 -27.31 -2.19
C ILE A 309 1.54 -28.69 -2.60
N ILE A 310 1.46 -28.93 -3.91
CA ILE A 310 1.02 -30.22 -4.46
C ILE A 310 2.12 -31.26 -4.17
N PRO A 311 1.88 -32.29 -3.35
CA PRO A 311 2.94 -33.15 -2.87
C PRO A 311 3.55 -34.06 -3.96
N TYR A 312 2.74 -34.46 -4.95
CA TYR A 312 3.16 -35.34 -6.03
C TYR A 312 3.82 -34.60 -7.22
N SER A 313 4.01 -33.28 -7.18
CA SER A 313 4.76 -32.56 -8.23
C SER A 313 6.26 -32.89 -8.15
N LYS A 314 6.77 -33.20 -6.96
CA LYS A 314 8.17 -33.54 -6.65
C LYS A 314 9.19 -32.41 -6.89
N ASP A 315 8.74 -31.24 -7.29
CA ASP A 315 9.53 -30.03 -7.51
C ASP A 315 8.84 -28.75 -7.01
N VAL A 316 9.57 -27.63 -7.10
CA VAL A 316 9.09 -26.28 -6.79
C VAL A 316 9.53 -25.33 -7.89
N ASP A 317 8.58 -24.57 -8.42
CA ASP A 317 8.78 -23.68 -9.56
C ASP A 317 8.68 -22.21 -9.14
N LEU A 318 9.72 -21.45 -9.48
CA LEU A 318 9.74 -19.99 -9.37
C LEU A 318 10.05 -19.39 -10.74
N GLY A 319 9.25 -18.41 -11.15
CA GLY A 319 9.62 -17.51 -12.23
C GLY A 319 10.52 -16.41 -11.69
N ILE A 320 11.58 -16.06 -12.42
CA ILE A 320 12.48 -14.96 -12.08
C ILE A 320 12.51 -13.97 -13.24
N LEU A 321 12.55 -12.67 -12.92
CA LEU A 321 12.86 -11.66 -13.91
C LEU A 321 14.37 -11.69 -14.15
N CYS A 322 14.79 -12.15 -15.32
CA CYS A 322 16.20 -12.09 -15.70
C CYS A 322 16.55 -10.67 -16.18
N PRO A 323 17.41 -9.92 -15.48
CA PRO A 323 17.88 -8.64 -16.01
C PRO A 323 18.82 -8.90 -17.20
N VAL A 324 18.64 -8.10 -18.25
CA VAL A 324 19.33 -8.20 -19.56
C VAL A 324 20.85 -8.46 -19.50
N PRO A 325 21.65 -7.93 -18.55
CA PRO A 325 23.08 -8.26 -18.51
C PRO A 325 23.42 -9.70 -18.06
N LEU A 326 22.46 -10.48 -17.54
CA LEU A 326 22.69 -11.87 -17.07
C LEU A 326 22.16 -12.94 -18.03
N CYS A 327 21.21 -12.60 -18.90
CA CYS A 327 20.69 -13.50 -19.92
C CYS A 327 21.20 -13.00 -21.27
N GLY A 328 22.27 -13.62 -21.75
CA GLY A 328 22.86 -13.30 -23.05
C GLY A 328 21.79 -13.17 -24.13
N SER A 329 22.01 -12.18 -25.01
CA SER A 329 21.24 -12.00 -26.24
C SER A 329 21.25 -13.33 -27.00
N SER A 330 20.12 -14.04 -26.96
CA SER A 330 19.88 -15.23 -27.80
C SER A 330 18.99 -14.84 -28.96
#